data_AF-A0A1F6EZU7-F1
#
_entry.id   AF-A0A1F6EZU7-F1
#
_cell.length_a   1.000
_cell.length_b   1.000
_cell.length_c   1.000
_cell.angle_alpha   90.00
_cell.angle_beta   90.00
_cell.angle_gamma   90.00
#
_symmetry.space_group_name_H-M   'P 1'
#
loop_
_entity.id
_entity.type
_entity.pdbx_description
1 polymer ?
#
loop_
_entity_poly.entity_id
_entity_poly.type
_entity_poly.pdbx_seq_one_letter_code
_entity_poly.pdbx_strand_id
1 'polypeptide(L)'
;MRFSEYVNGFIGLLNTVVVPVIFALAFAAFVWGIANYFFFHMGDEKKREEGRIFILWGLIGLVVLFSVWGFVNLLLSTLGITPS
;
A
#
# COMPACT_ATOMS: atom_id res chain seq x y z
N MET A 1 27.13 -19.49 13.36
CA MET A 1 25.93 -18.76 12.91
C MET A 1 25.87 -17.47 13.71
N ARG A 2 26.00 -16.32 13.05
CA ARG A 2 26.02 -15.01 13.74
C ARG A 2 24.60 -14.47 13.80
N PHE A 3 24.24 -13.74 14.87
CA PHE A 3 22.92 -13.10 15.04
C PHE A 3 22.47 -12.29 13.80
N SER A 4 23.43 -11.72 13.06
CA SER A 4 23.22 -11.01 11.80
C SER A 4 22.57 -11.83 10.68
N GLU A 5 22.77 -13.15 10.62
CA GLU A 5 22.19 -14.01 9.58
C GLU A 5 20.67 -14.17 9.77
N TYR A 6 20.23 -14.34 11.02
CA TYR A 6 18.80 -14.43 11.34
C TYR A 6 18.08 -13.10 11.08
N VAL A 7 18.70 -11.98 11.44
CA VAL A 7 18.13 -10.65 11.23
C VAL A 7 18.02 -10.34 9.73
N ASN A 8 19.06 -10.62 8.93
CA ASN A 8 19.01 -10.39 7.49
C ASN A 8 18.01 -11.31 6.78
N GLY A 9 17.90 -12.58 7.19
CA GLY A 9 16.89 -13.50 6.66
C GLY A 9 15.47 -13.02 6.96
N PHE A 10 15.23 -12.52 8.17
CA PHE A 10 13.92 -11.97 8.56
C PHE A 10 13.59 -10.68 7.78
N ILE A 11 14.52 -9.73 7.69
CA ILE A 11 14.33 -8.49 6.91
C ILE A 11 14.09 -8.81 5.42
N GLY A 12 14.84 -9.77 4.86
CA GLY A 12 14.65 -10.21 3.48
C GLY A 12 13.26 -10.79 3.22
N LEU A 13 12.73 -11.58 4.15
CA LEU A 13 11.38 -12.14 4.04
C LEU A 13 10.30 -11.05 4.13
N LEU A 14 10.46 -10.09 5.06
CA LEU A 14 9.53 -8.97 5.17
C LEU A 14 9.50 -8.13 3.89
N ASN A 15 10.67 -7.83 3.33
CA ASN A 15 10.78 -7.00 2.14
C ASN A 15 10.26 -7.69 0.87
N THR A 16 10.49 -9.00 0.75
CA THR A 16 10.14 -9.77 -0.47
C THR A 16 8.69 -10.24 -0.47
N VAL A 17 8.11 -10.50 0.71
CA VAL A 17 6.79 -11.14 0.81
C VAL A 17 5.79 -10.22 1.50
N VAL A 18 6.09 -9.78 2.72
CA VAL A 18 5.10 -9.08 3.55
C VAL A 18 4.71 -7.73 2.96
N VAL A 19 5.71 -6.94 2.56
CA VAL A 19 5.46 -5.62 1.98
C VAL A 19 4.63 -5.72 0.69
N PRO A 20 5.02 -6.51 -0.34
CA PRO A 20 4.22 -6.63 -1.57
C PRO A 20 2.81 -7.16 -1.32
N VAL A 21 2.65 -8.10 -0.40
CA VAL A 21 1.33 -8.67 -0.06
C VAL A 21 0.42 -7.62 0.57
N ILE A 22 0.92 -6.80 1.49
CA ILE A 22 0.13 -5.71 2.09
C ILE A 22 -0.30 -4.70 1.01
N PHE A 23 0.59 -4.34 0.09
CA PHE A 23 0.26 -3.47 -1.04
C PHE A 23 -0.81 -4.09 -1.94
N ALA A 24 -0.68 -5.37 -2.27
CA ALA A 24 -1.65 -6.09 -3.09
C ALA A 24 -3.02 -6.15 -2.42
N LEU A 25 -3.08 -6.41 -1.12
CA LEU A 25 -4.32 -6.43 -0.35
C LEU A 25 -4.96 -5.04 -0.23
N ALA A 26 -4.16 -4.01 0.05
CA ALA A 26 -4.65 -2.63 0.09
C ALA A 26 -5.22 -2.18 -1.27
N PHE A 27 -4.52 -2.52 -2.36
CA PHE A 27 -4.99 -2.26 -3.71
C PHE A 27 -6.26 -3.04 -4.06
N ALA A 28 -6.32 -4.33 -3.72
CA ALA A 28 -7.50 -5.15 -3.92
C ALA A 28 -8.72 -4.62 -3.14
N ALA A 29 -8.52 -4.21 -1.88
CA ALA A 29 -9.57 -3.58 -1.07
C ALA A 29 -10.04 -2.25 -1.65
N PHE A 30 -9.13 -1.44 -2.20
CA PHE A 30 -9.47 -0.21 -2.90
C PHE A 30 -10.33 -0.45 -4.14
N VAL A 31 -9.93 -1.42 -4.99
CA VAL A 31 -10.68 -1.81 -6.19
C VAL A 31 -12.05 -2.38 -5.81
N TRP A 32 -12.12 -3.23 -4.78
CA TRP A 32 -13.37 -3.76 -4.27
C TRP A 32 -14.29 -2.65 -3.76
N GLY A 33 -13.76 -1.67 -3.04
CA GLY A 33 -14.51 -0.52 -2.58
C GLY A 33 -15.12 0.26 -3.74
N ILE A 34 -14.33 0.61 -4.77
CA ILE A 34 -14.84 1.26 -5.98
C ILE A 34 -15.97 0.43 -6.60
N ALA A 35 -15.75 -0.87 -6.79
CA ALA A 35 -16.73 -1.74 -7.41
C ALA A 35 -18.04 -1.82 -6.60
N ASN A 36 -17.94 -1.92 -5.27
CA ASN A 36 -19.07 -1.96 -4.37
C ASN A 36 -19.92 -0.67 -4.43
N TYR A 37 -19.27 0.50 -4.43
CA TYR A 37 -19.98 1.78 -4.46
C TYR A 37 -20.52 2.13 -5.85
N PHE A 38 -19.82 1.79 -6.94
CA PHE A 38 -20.26 2.12 -8.30
C PHE A 38 -21.26 1.12 -8.90
N PHE A 39 -21.08 -0.19 -8.71
CA PHE A 39 -21.93 -1.20 -9.36
C PHE A 39 -23.16 -1.57 -8.55
N PHE A 40 -23.09 -1.62 -7.20
CA PHE A 40 -24.21 -2.12 -6.38
C PHE A 40 -25.16 -1.02 -5.89
N HIS A 41 -24.74 0.25 -5.90
CA HIS A 41 -25.50 1.37 -5.32
C HIS A 41 -25.93 2.43 -6.35
N MET A 42 -26.07 2.04 -7.62
CA MET A 42 -26.25 2.97 -8.75
C MET A 42 -27.56 3.80 -8.70
N GLY A 43 -28.53 3.42 -7.88
CA GLY A 43 -29.85 4.08 -7.77
C GLY A 43 -30.04 5.03 -6.59
N ASP A 44 -29.04 5.21 -5.71
CA ASP A 44 -29.20 5.95 -4.45
C ASP A 44 -28.16 7.10 -4.35
N GLU A 45 -28.61 8.35 -4.49
CA GLU A 45 -27.72 9.53 -4.55
C GLU A 45 -26.88 9.71 -3.29
N LYS A 46 -27.42 9.37 -2.10
CA LYS A 46 -26.70 9.46 -0.83
C LYS A 46 -25.50 8.49 -0.77
N LYS A 47 -25.71 7.25 -1.22
CA LYS A 47 -24.66 6.22 -1.29
C LYS A 47 -23.55 6.60 -2.28
N ARG A 48 -23.90 7.36 -3.32
CA ARG A 48 -22.95 7.85 -4.32
C ARG A 48 -22.06 8.96 -3.77
N GLU A 49 -22.60 9.83 -2.93
CA GLU A 49 -21.79 10.83 -2.21
C GLU A 49 -20.81 10.19 -1.22
N GLU A 50 -21.28 9.22 -0.44
CA GLU A 50 -20.42 8.41 0.45
C GLU A 50 -19.32 7.66 -0.32
N GLY A 51 -19.68 7.07 -1.47
CA GLY A 51 -18.72 6.38 -2.34
C GLY A 51 -17.62 7.30 -2.87
N ARG A 52 -17.95 8.56 -3.21
CA ARG A 52 -16.94 9.55 -3.63
C ARG A 52 -15.98 9.88 -2.50
N ILE A 53 -16.49 10.05 -1.28
CA ILE A 53 -15.66 10.31 -0.09
C ILE A 53 -14.77 9.10 0.19
N PHE A 54 -15.31 7.88 0.10
CA PHE A 54 -14.53 6.65 0.25
C PHE A 54 -13.39 6.54 -0.76
N ILE A 55 -13.65 6.83 -2.04
CA ILE A 55 -12.62 6.80 -3.09
C ILE A 55 -11.53 7.82 -2.83
N LEU A 56 -11.88 9.04 -2.36
CA LEU A 56 -10.89 10.05 -2.00
C LEU A 56 -10.00 9.58 -0.86
N TRP A 57 -10.57 9.01 0.20
CA TRP A 57 -9.79 8.43 1.30
C TRP A 57 -8.94 7.24 0.87
N GLY A 58 -9.47 6.38 0.01
CA GLY A 58 -8.74 5.25 -0.55
C GLY A 58 -7.55 5.71 -1.42
N LEU A 59 -7.74 6.76 -2.22
CA LEU A 59 -6.68 7.33 -3.05
C LEU A 59 -5.59 7.97 -2.19
N ILE A 60 -5.96 8.71 -1.14
CA ILE A 60 -5.01 9.26 -0.17
C ILE A 60 -4.23 8.13 0.49
N GLY A 61 -4.91 7.05 0.91
CA GLY A 61 -4.26 5.87 1.51
C GLY A 61 -3.24 5.22 0.57
N LEU A 62 -3.57 5.07 -0.71
CA LEU A 62 -2.64 4.58 -1.72
C LEU A 62 -1.44 5.51 -1.91
N VAL A 63 -1.68 6.82 -2.04
CA VAL A 63 -0.60 7.82 -2.18
C VAL A 63 0.34 7.77 -0.99
N VAL A 64 -0.16 7.65 0.24
CA VAL A 64 0.66 7.52 1.45
C VAL A 64 1.49 6.23 1.41
N LEU A 65 0.89 5.10 1.07
CA LEU A 65 1.60 3.81 0.93
C LEU A 65 2.79 3.94 -0.03
N PHE A 66 2.56 4.47 -1.24
CA PHE A 66 3.62 4.69 -2.21
C PHE A 66 4.62 5.75 -1.77
N SER A 67 4.16 6.82 -1.10
CA SER A 67 5.03 7.89 -0.62
C SER A 67 6.01 7.40 0.44
N VAL A 68 5.60 6.53 1.35
CA VAL A 68 6.51 5.97 2.37
C VAL A 68 7.62 5.16 1.70
N TRP A 69 7.28 4.31 0.73
CA TRP A 69 8.27 3.51 0.00
C TRP A 69 9.18 4.34 -0.91
N GLY A 70 8.62 5.33 -1.59
CA GLY A 70 9.39 6.29 -2.39
C GLY A 70 10.34 7.10 -1.51
N PHE A 71 9.89 7.52 -0.33
CA PHE A 71 10.70 8.25 0.64
C PHE A 71 11.83 7.40 1.24
N VAL A 72 11.55 6.13 1.56
CA VAL A 72 12.59 5.17 2.00
C VAL A 72 13.66 5.02 0.91
N ASN A 73 13.27 4.80 -0.34
CA ASN A 73 14.22 4.70 -1.46
C ASN A 73 15.03 5.98 -1.66
N LEU A 74 14.39 7.15 -1.54
CA LEU A 74 15.07 8.45 -1.63
C LEU A 74 16.11 8.62 -0.52
N LEU A 75 15.76 8.28 0.72
CA LEU A 75 16.68 8.30 1.87
C LEU A 75 17.86 7.33 1.67
N LEU A 76 17.59 6.09 1.28
CA LEU A 76 18.63 5.08 1.01
C LEU A 76 19.58 5.54 -0.11
N SER A 77 19.04 6.13 -1.18
CA SER A 77 19.84 6.72 -2.26
C SER A 77 20.66 7.93 -1.79
N THR A 78 20.10 8.78 -0.94
CA THR A 78 20.80 9.98 -0.43
C THR A 78 21.91 9.62 0.55
N LEU A 79 21.72 8.56 1.35
CA LEU A 79 22.71 8.06 2.29
C LEU A 79 23.76 7.15 1.63
N GLY A 80 23.67 6.88 0.33
CA GLY A 80 24.58 5.97 -0.38
C GLY A 80 24.45 4.50 0.03
N ILE A 81 23.33 4.14 0.67
CA ILE A 81 23.00 2.79 1.13
C ILE A 81 21.96 2.20 0.17
N THR A 82 22.21 2.31 -1.13
CA THR A 82 21.34 1.71 -2.13
C THR A 82 21.62 0.21 -2.13
N PRO A 83 20.67 -0.66 -1.72
CA PRO A 83 20.91 -2.09 -1.74
C PRO A 83 21.09 -2.51 -3.21
N SER A 84 22.29 -3.02 -3.52
CA SER A 84 22.61 -3.69 -4.78
C SER A 84 21.93 -5.04 -4.87
#